data_AF-A0A3M2CDL0-F1
#
_entry.id   AF-A0A3M2CDL0-F1
#
_cell.length_a   1.000
_cell.length_b   1.000
_cell.length_c   1.000
_cell.angle_alpha   90.00
_cell.angle_beta   90.00
_cell.angle_gamma   90.00
#
_symmetry.space_group_name_H-M   'P 1'
#
loop_
_entity.id
_entity.type
_entity.pdbx_description
1 polymer ?
#
loop_
_entity_poly.entity_id
_entity_poly.type
_entity_poly.pdbx_seq_one_letter_code
_entity_poly.pdbx_strand_id
1 'polypeptide(L)' 'MRKLEAKEISDTLKNVLDRLQIVDAALFVAHTLLEKPVSLIAKQTRLSESEVTRRIKYVSEVIRRHIEEER' A
#
# COMPACT_ATOMS: atom_id res chain seq x y z
N MET A 1 -17.32 -7.14 -17.35
CA MET A 1 -16.49 -6.47 -16.33
C MET A 1 -15.95 -5.18 -16.93
N ARG A 2 -16.27 -4.01 -16.35
CA ARG A 2 -15.75 -2.71 -16.80
C ARG A 2 -14.26 -2.62 -16.45
N LYS A 3 -13.40 -2.24 -17.39
CA LYS A 3 -11.97 -1.98 -17.11
C LYS A 3 -11.87 -0.57 -16.53
N LEU A 4 -11.26 -0.43 -15.35
CA LEU A 4 -10.94 0.88 -14.78
C LEU A 4 -9.82 1.52 -15.59
N GLU A 5 -9.93 2.83 -15.84
CA GLU A 5 -8.86 3.59 -16.48
C GLU A 5 -7.71 3.80 -15.48
N ALA A 6 -6.47 3.94 -15.99
CA ALA A 6 -5.29 4.14 -15.14
C ALA A 6 -5.42 5.36 -14.21
N LYS A 7 -6.17 6.38 -14.64
CA LYS A 7 -6.48 7.57 -13.86
C LYS A 7 -7.37 7.25 -12.65
N GLU A 8 -8.44 6.47 -12.85
CA GLU A 8 -9.36 6.07 -11.78
C GLU A 8 -8.63 5.26 -10.71
N ILE A 9 -7.77 4.31 -11.13
CA ILE A 9 -6.96 3.52 -10.21
C ILE A 9 -6.02 4.41 -9.39
N SER A 10 -5.37 5.39 -10.02
CA SER A 10 -4.47 6.31 -9.33
C SER A 10 -5.21 7.19 -8.33
N ASP A 11 -6.40 7.67 -8.67
CA ASP A 11 -7.22 8.52 -7.81
C ASP A 11 -7.73 7.72 -6.59
N THR A 12 -8.19 6.47 -6.80
CA THR A 12 -8.58 5.56 -5.72
C THR A 12 -7.40 5.25 -4.79
N LEU A 13 -6.22 4.92 -5.34
CA LEU A 13 -5.02 4.65 -4.53
C LEU A 13 -4.63 5.87 -3.69
N LYS A 14 -4.63 7.07 -4.27
CA LYS A 14 -4.31 8.30 -3.56
C LYS A 14 -5.28 8.54 -2.40
N ASN A 15 -6.59 8.42 -2.64
CA ASN A 15 -7.61 8.63 -1.62
C ASN A 15 -7.46 7.68 -0.42
N VAL A 16 -7.08 6.42 -0.66
CA VAL A 16 -6.84 5.45 0.41
C VAL A 16 -5.56 5.78 1.16
N LEU A 17 -4.46 6.02 0.44
CA LEU A 17 -3.15 6.28 1.04
C LEU A 17 -3.15 7.55 1.90
N ASP A 18 -3.87 8.61 1.49
CA ASP A 18 -3.98 9.86 2.24
C ASP A 18 -4.69 9.71 3.59
N ARG A 19 -5.43 8.61 3.81
CA ARG A 19 -6.15 8.32 5.06
C ARG A 19 -5.40 7.39 6.01
N LEU A 20 -4.29 6.81 5.57
CA LEU A 20 -3.48 5.90 6.37
C LEU A 20 -2.46 6.66 7.23
N GLN A 21 -1.88 5.97 8.22
CA GLN A 21 -0.68 6.51 8.85
C GLN A 21 0.41 6.66 7.79
N ILE A 22 1.12 7.80 7.81
CA ILE A 22 2.17 8.13 6.84
C ILE A 22 3.19 6.98 6.70
N VAL A 23 3.54 6.33 7.81
CA VAL A 23 4.46 5.20 7.82
C VAL A 23 3.90 4.00 7.03
N ASP A 24 2.63 3.64 7.24
CA ASP A 24 1.99 2.52 6.53
C ASP A 24 1.93 2.76 5.02
N ALA A 25 1.50 3.96 4.62
CA ALA A 25 1.48 4.35 3.22
C ALA A 25 2.89 4.31 2.59
N ALA A 26 3.90 4.82 3.29
CA ALA A 26 5.28 4.82 2.81
C ALA A 26 5.85 3.40 2.65
N LEU A 27 5.56 2.49 3.59
CA LEU A 27 5.99 1.08 3.50
C LEU A 27 5.37 0.39 2.29
N PHE A 28 4.06 0.59 2.06
CA PHE A 28 3.36 0.05 0.90
C PHE A 28 3.93 0.59 -0.41
N VAL A 29 4.10 1.91 -0.53
CA VAL A 29 4.66 2.55 -1.73
C VAL A 29 6.07 2.03 -2.02
N ALA A 30 6.93 1.97 -1.00
CA ALA A 30 8.29 1.49 -1.14
C ALA A 30 8.35 0.05 -1.65
N HIS A 31 7.49 -0.83 -1.12
CA HIS A 31 7.50 -2.23 -1.52
C HIS A 31 6.81 -2.47 -2.86
N THR A 32 5.60 -1.95 -3.05
CA THR A 32 4.72 -2.33 -4.15
C THR A 32 4.91 -1.48 -5.39
N LEU A 33 5.21 -0.17 -5.24
CA LEU A 33 5.38 0.73 -6.39
C LEU A 33 6.86 0.92 -6.76
N LEU A 34 7.76 0.91 -5.79
CA LEU A 34 9.20 1.07 -6.00
C LEU A 34 9.98 -0.25 -5.97
N GLU A 35 9.26 -1.36 -5.84
CA GLU A 35 9.78 -2.73 -5.85
C GLU A 35 10.95 -2.96 -4.90
N LYS A 36 10.97 -2.24 -3.76
CA LYS A 36 12.02 -2.42 -2.76
C LYS A 36 11.78 -3.71 -1.96
N PRO A 37 12.82 -4.51 -1.70
CA PRO A 37 12.68 -5.71 -0.90
C PRO A 37 12.42 -5.35 0.56
N VAL A 38 11.59 -6.17 1.23
CA VAL A 38 11.21 -5.99 2.64
C VAL A 38 12.43 -5.86 3.56
N SER A 39 13.48 -6.63 3.32
CA SER A 39 14.73 -6.59 4.08
C SER A 39 15.44 -5.23 4.02
N LEU A 40 15.44 -4.58 2.85
CA LEU A 40 16.00 -3.24 2.69
C LEU A 40 15.15 -2.19 3.42
N ILE A 41 13.82 -2.28 3.28
CA ILE A 41 12.88 -1.37 3.95
C ILE A 41 13.00 -1.49 5.48
N ALA A 42 13.05 -2.73 6.00
CA ALA A 42 13.24 -3.02 7.42
C ALA A 42 14.54 -2.40 7.95
N LYS A 43 15.65 -2.57 7.23
CA LYS A 43 16.95 -1.96 7.58
C LYS A 43 16.88 -0.43 7.63
N GLN A 44 16.22 0.21 6.65
CA GLN A 44 16.14 1.68 6.56
C GLN A 44 15.21 2.28 7.61
N THR A 45 14.13 1.58 7.96
CA THR A 45 13.10 2.04 8.90
C THR A 45 13.36 1.59 10.34
N ARG A 46 14.35 0.73 10.57
CA ARG A 46 14.66 0.09 11.87
C ARG A 46 13.48 -0.72 12.43
N LEU A 47 12.61 -1.20 11.55
CA LEU A 47 11.54 -2.15 11.87
C LEU A 47 12.01 -3.58 11.61
N SER A 48 11.36 -4.57 12.23
CA SER A 48 11.58 -5.97 11.84
C SER A 48 10.94 -6.27 10.49
N GLU A 49 11.49 -7.21 9.73
CA GLU A 49 10.89 -7.64 8.46
C GLU A 49 9.45 -8.15 8.62
N SER A 50 9.16 -8.84 9.73
CA SER A 50 7.81 -9.29 10.08
C SER A 50 6.85 -8.12 10.27
N GLU A 51 7.31 -7.04 10.91
CA GLU A 51 6.48 -5.85 11.12
C GLU A 51 6.22 -5.11 9.82
N VAL A 52 7.26 -4.90 9.00
CA VAL A 52 7.10 -4.31 7.66
C VAL A 52 6.11 -5.12 6.81
N THR A 53 6.26 -6.44 6.79
CA THR A 53 5.36 -7.35 6.05
C THR A 53 3.92 -7.24 6.53
N ARG A 54 3.71 -7.25 7.85
CA ARG A 54 2.37 -7.14 8.46
C ARG A 54 1.69 -5.84 8.07
N ARG A 55 2.43 -4.72 8.12
CA ARG A 55 1.92 -3.38 7.81
C ARG A 55 1.60 -3.22 6.33
N ILE A 56 2.46 -3.70 5.43
CA ILE A 56 2.18 -3.74 3.99
C ILE A 56 0.91 -4.55 3.71
N LYS A 57 0.78 -5.74 4.32
CA LYS A 57 -0.39 -6.60 4.14
C LYS A 57 -1.68 -5.90 4.59
N TYR A 58 -1.64 -5.21 5.73
CA TYR A 58 -2.76 -4.41 6.21
C TYR A 58 -3.18 -3.37 5.19
N VAL A 59 -2.25 -2.59 4.62
CA VAL A 59 -2.56 -1.59 3.60
C VAL A 59 -3.18 -2.23 2.34
N SER A 60 -2.60 -3.34 1.87
CA SER A 60 -3.16 -4.09 0.73
C SER A 60 -4.59 -4.55 0.98
N GLU A 61 -4.91 -4.99 2.20
CA GLU A 61 -6.27 -5.38 2.57
C GLU A 61 -7.23 -4.20 2.62
N VAL A 62 -6.79 -3.04 3.13
CA VAL A 62 -7.59 -1.80 3.14
C VAL A 62 -7.91 -1.35 1.71
N ILE A 63 -6.90 -1.30 0.83
CA ILE A 63 -7.09 -0.93 -0.59
C ILE A 63 -8.06 -1.90 -1.26
N ARG A 64 -7.88 -3.22 -1.05
CA ARG A 64 -8.77 -4.24 -1.61
C ARG A 64 -10.22 -4.05 -1.19
N ARG A 65 -10.48 -3.85 0.11
CA ARG A 65 -11.83 -3.63 0.63
C ARG A 65 -12.47 -2.39 0.05
N HIS A 66 -11.71 -1.30 -0.06
CA HIS A 66 -12.22 -0.06 -0.64
C HIS A 66 -12.64 -0.24 -2.11
N ILE A 67 -11.83 -0.93 -2.92
CA ILE A 67 -12.17 -1.25 -4.32
C ILE A 67 -13.40 -2.17 -4.41
N GLU A 68 -13.56 -3.09 -3.46
CA GLU A 68 -14.74 -3.98 -3.40
C GLU A 68 -16.01 -3.23 -2.99
N GLU A 69 -15.92 -2.22 -2.13
CA GLU A 69 -17.06 -1.39 -1.71
C GLU A 69 -17.49 -0.37 -2.78
N GLU A 70 -16.57 0.08 -3.65
CA GLU A 70 -16.88 0.99 -4.77
C GLU A 70 -17.44 0.25 -6.02
N ARG A 71 -17.56 -1.08 -6.00
CA ARG A 71 -18.03 -1.93 -7.11
C ARG A 71 -19.48 -2.38 -6.98
#